data_AF-A0A0T5ZPQ0-F1
#
_entry.id   AF-A0A0T5ZPQ0-F1
#
_cell.length_a   1.000
_cell.length_b   1.000
_cell.length_c   1.000
_cell.angle_alpha   90.00
_cell.angle_beta   90.00
_cell.angle_gamma   90.00
#
_symmetry.space_group_name_H-M   'P 1'
#
loop_
_entity.id
_entity.type
_entity.pdbx_description
1 polymer ?
#
loop_
_entity_poly.entity_id
_entity_poly.type
_entity_poly.pdbx_seq_one_letter_code
_entity_poly.pdbx_strand_id
1 'polypeptide(L)' 'AYIIYALSSHKVKVTFPDGKTKEVKIKAGEALWSEGVSHAVDNIGTTEAHVLNIEFKEPPKKKKK' A
#
# COMPACT_ATOMS: atom_id res chain seq x y z
N ALA A 1 -4.13 4.45 8.20
CA ALA A 1 -4.26 3.19 7.44
C ALA A 1 -4.70 3.51 6.03
N TYR A 2 -4.46 2.59 5.09
CA TYR A 2 -4.86 2.73 3.69
C TYR A 2 -5.22 1.37 3.09
N ILE A 3 -6.00 1.40 2.02
CA ILE A 3 -6.24 0.26 1.14
C ILE A 3 -5.61 0.55 -0.21
N ILE A 4 -4.90 -0.43 -0.75
CA ILE A 4 -4.53 -0.46 -2.17
C ILE A 4 -5.44 -1.45 -2.89
N TYR A 5 -5.97 -1.04 -4.04
CA TYR A 5 -6.66 -1.91 -4.98
C TYR A 5 -5.85 -1.98 -6.28
N ALA A 6 -5.49 -3.19 -6.69
CA ALA A 6 -4.64 -3.40 -7.85
C ALA A 6 -5.45 -3.39 -9.15
N LEU A 7 -5.11 -2.47 -10.04
CA LEU A 7 -5.70 -2.37 -11.39
C LEU A 7 -4.93 -3.24 -12.40
N SER A 8 -3.67 -3.57 -12.11
CA SER A 8 -2.84 -4.51 -12.88
C SER A 8 -2.19 -5.55 -11.96
N SER A 9 -1.82 -6.71 -12.50
CA SER A 9 -0.94 -7.65 -11.79
C SER A 9 0.50 -7.14 -11.85
N HIS A 10 1.18 -7.08 -10.70
CA HIS A 10 2.53 -6.53 -10.61
C HIS A 10 3.33 -7.14 -9.45
N LYS A 11 4.65 -6.90 -9.46
CA LYS A 11 5.56 -7.33 -8.39
C LYS A 11 6.33 -6.13 -7.88
N VAL A 12 6.24 -5.87 -6.58
CA VAL A 12 6.91 -4.73 -5.93
C VAL A 12 7.83 -5.19 -4.83
N LYS A 13 8.86 -4.39 -4.56
CA LYS A 13 9.69 -4.46 -3.36
C LYS A 13 9.28 -3.33 -2.43
N VAL A 14 8.94 -3.67 -1.19
CA VAL A 14 8.61 -2.72 -0.13
C VAL A 14 9.81 -2.63 0.81
N THR A 15 10.30 -1.43 1.08
CA THR A 15 11.39 -1.15 2.02
C THR A 15 10.85 -0.37 3.22
N PHE A 16 11.11 -0.87 4.44
CA PHE A 16 10.64 -0.29 5.70
C PHE A 16 11.72 0.58 6.37
N PRO A 17 11.36 1.38 7.41
CA PRO A 17 12.31 2.29 8.06
C PRO A 17 13.48 1.58 8.75
N ASP A 18 13.30 0.31 9.13
CA ASP A 18 14.36 -0.52 9.71
C ASP A 18 15.29 -1.14 8.64
N GLY A 19 15.13 -0.75 7.37
CA GLY A 19 15.88 -1.28 6.23
C GLY A 19 15.44 -2.67 5.78
N LYS A 20 14.49 -3.32 6.46
CA LYS A 20 13.96 -4.61 6.00
C LYS A 20 13.18 -4.41 4.71
N THR A 21 13.22 -5.44 3.88
CA THR A 21 12.53 -5.44 2.59
C THR A 21 11.65 -6.66 2.44
N LYS A 22 10.58 -6.52 1.66
CA LYS A 22 9.70 -7.62 1.27
C LYS A 22 9.35 -7.50 -0.20
N GLU A 23 9.36 -8.62 -0.90
CA GLU A 23 8.81 -8.69 -2.26
C GLU A 23 7.37 -9.16 -2.19
N VAL A 24 6.48 -8.47 -2.89
CA VAL A 24 5.05 -8.76 -2.90
C VAL A 24 4.61 -8.91 -4.35
N LYS A 25 3.91 -10.01 -4.65
CA LYS A 25 3.19 -10.18 -5.92
C LYS A 25 1.72 -9.89 -5.65
N ILE A 26 1.15 -8.99 -6.43
CA ILE A 26 -0.23 -8.55 -6.30
C ILE A 26 -0.95 -8.85 -7.61
N LYS A 27 -2.14 -9.44 -7.54
CA LYS A 27 -2.96 -9.74 -8.73
C LYS A 27 -3.92 -8.59 -9.02
N ALA A 28 -4.25 -8.39 -10.30
CA ALA A 28 -5.32 -7.48 -10.68
C ALA A 28 -6.63 -7.86 -9.95
N GLY A 29 -7.30 -6.85 -9.39
CA GLY A 29 -8.51 -7.00 -8.59
C GLY A 29 -8.27 -7.29 -7.10
N GLU A 30 -7.03 -7.44 -6.66
CA GLU A 30 -6.71 -7.70 -5.25
C GLU A 30 -6.75 -6.39 -4.44
N ALA A 31 -7.36 -6.45 -3.26
CA ALA A 31 -7.37 -5.37 -2.28
C ALA A 31 -6.48 -5.75 -1.08
N LEU A 32 -5.57 -4.86 -0.70
CA LEU A 32 -4.70 -5.06 0.46
C LEU A 32 -4.86 -3.92 1.45
N TRP A 33 -4.97 -4.27 2.74
CA TRP A 33 -4.97 -3.33 3.85
C TRP A 33 -3.56 -3.15 4.40
N SER A 34 -3.23 -1.94 4.81
CA SER A 34 -2.01 -1.65 5.55
C SER A 34 -2.22 -0.57 6.59
N GLU A 35 -1.56 -0.74 7.74
CA GLU A 35 -1.46 0.32 8.74
C GLU A 35 -0.62 1.49 8.22
N GLY A 36 -0.85 2.68 8.79
CA GLY A 36 -0.07 3.86 8.42
C GLY A 36 1.39 3.69 8.84
N VAL A 37 2.28 3.45 7.88
CA VAL A 37 3.72 3.29 8.10
C VAL A 37 4.50 3.96 6.97
N SER A 38 5.61 4.62 7.29
CA SER A 38 6.54 5.10 6.27
C SER A 38 7.18 3.90 5.56
N HIS A 39 7.15 3.89 4.23
CA HIS A 39 7.75 2.84 3.42
C HIS A 39 8.07 3.37 2.03
N ALA A 40 8.98 2.71 1.33
CA ALA A 40 9.24 2.92 -0.09
C ALA A 40 8.75 1.72 -0.89
N VAL A 41 8.25 1.96 -2.11
CA VAL A 41 7.76 0.92 -3.02
C VAL A 41 8.48 1.04 -4.36
N ASP A 42 9.18 -0.01 -4.75
CA ASP A 42 9.83 -0.12 -6.05
C ASP A 42 9.13 -1.17 -6.90
N ASN A 43 8.79 -0.85 -8.15
CA ASN A 43 8.32 -1.84 -9.10
C ASN A 43 9.52 -2.66 -9.61
N ILE A 44 9.56 -3.94 -9.25
CA ILE A 44 10.63 -4.88 -9.64
C ILE A 44 10.13 -5.95 -10.62
N GLY A 45 8.89 -5.82 -11.08
CA GLY A 45 8.29 -6.70 -12.08
C GLY A 45 8.64 -6.29 -13.50
N THR A 46 8.10 -7.04 -14.46
CA THR A 46 8.20 -6.75 -15.89
C THR A 46 6.96 -6.00 -16.43
N THR A 47 6.00 -5.66 -15.56
CA THR A 47 4.75 -4.99 -15.89
C THR A 47 4.62 -3.69 -15.10
N GLU A 48 3.85 -2.74 -15.62
CA GLU A 48 3.53 -1.52 -14.88
C GLU A 48 2.66 -1.84 -13.65
N ALA A 49 3.04 -1.28 -12.51
CA ALA A 49 2.24 -1.33 -11.29
C ALA A 49 1.20 -0.21 -11.33
N HIS A 50 -0.06 -0.57 -11.56
CA HIS A 50 -1.18 0.37 -11.58
C HIS A 50 -2.11 0.06 -10.41
N VAL A 51 -2.25 1.01 -9.49
CA VAL A 51 -3.01 0.83 -8.24
C VAL A 51 -3.82 2.07 -7.92
N LEU A 52 -4.97 1.86 -7.28
CA LEU A 52 -5.69 2.91 -6.57
C LEU A 52 -5.30 2.85 -5.10
N ASN A 53 -4.71 3.94 -4.57
CA ASN A 53 -4.41 4.07 -3.15
C ASN A 53 -5.47 4.92 -2.46
N ILE A 54 -6.11 4.35 -1.44
CA ILE A 54 -7.24 4.95 -0.72
C ILE A 54 -6.84 5.14 0.75
N GLU A 55 -6.65 6.40 1.14
CA GLU A 55 -6.28 6.76 2.51
C GLU A 55 -7.51 7.22 3.31
N PHE A 56 -7.60 6.73 4.55
CA PHE A 56 -8.67 7.12 5.45
C PHE A 56 -8.29 8.35 6.26
N LYS A 57 -9.21 9.32 6.34
CA LYS A 57 -9.12 10.39 7.32
C LYS A 57 -9.22 9.81 8.73
N GLU A 58 -8.57 10.47 9.69
CA GLU A 58 -8.86 10.18 11.10
C GLU A 58 -10.36 10.41 11.38
N PRO A 59 -10.98 9.58 12.23
CA PRO A 59 -12.32 9.89 12.72
C PRO A 59 -12.29 11.27 13.38
N PRO A 60 -13.33 12.11 13.18
CA PRO A 60 -13.37 13.43 13.78
C PRO A 60 -13.19 13.31 15.29
N LYS A 61 -12.24 14.09 15.86
CA LYS A 61 -12.01 14.13 17.30
C LYS A 61 -13.35 14.45 17.99
N LYS A 62 -13.84 13.53 18.82
CA LYS A 62 -15.05 13.76 19.61
C LYS A 62 -14.84 15.05 20.41
N LYS A 63 -15.67 16.07 20.17
CA LYS A 63 -15.67 17.27 21.00
C LYS A 63 -15.95 16.83 22.44
N LYS A 64 -15.05 17.16 23.37
CA LYS A 64 -15.31 16.96 24.80
C LYS A 64 -16.55 17.79 25.14
N LYS A 65 -17.57 17.15 25.73
CA LYS A 65 -18.72 17.84 26.32
C LYS A 65 -18.26 18.61 27.55
#